data_AF-A0A078KXR7-F1
#
_entry.id   AF-A0A078KXR7-F1
#
_cell.length_a   1.000
_cell.length_b   1.000
_cell.length_c   1.000
_cell.angle_alpha   90.00
_cell.angle_beta   90.00
_cell.angle_gamma   90.00
#
_symmetry.space_group_name_H-M   'P 1'
#
loop_
_entity.id
_entity.type
_entity.pdbx_description
1 polymer ?
#
loop_
_entity_poly.entity_id
_entity_poly.type
_entity_poly.pdbx_seq_one_letter_code
_entity_poly.pdbx_strand_id
1 'polypeptide(L)'
;MRIINKSLFVVLSSLSVMASAATTTNSSPYLYEKLYRLAEKMYYTEYSLNAEQQRIVDALATQIDTVISLPNDITCGTINDVFKEAYRWSYSYEGLNELSSEAEKFATQITAKFCPAAYLGVYKAAYKFAYTGEGMNKLKSEAKRLATTISDFEASTYYSKNTLQCYVDNYTFAYSRDGMNKTRSEAEKYANKLCLGQ
;
A
#
# COMPACT_ATOMS: atom_id res chain seq x y z
N MET A 1 6.33 -6.71 -35.25
CA MET A 1 4.91 -6.30 -35.18
C MET A 1 4.67 -5.79 -33.76
N ARG A 2 4.64 -4.47 -33.56
CA ARG A 2 4.53 -3.86 -32.23
C ARG A 2 3.09 -4.02 -31.74
N ILE A 3 2.92 -4.71 -30.61
CA ILE A 3 1.63 -4.86 -29.94
C ILE A 3 1.31 -3.47 -29.37
N ILE A 4 0.34 -2.79 -29.99
CA ILE A 4 -0.24 -1.56 -29.43
C ILE A 4 -0.83 -1.96 -28.08
N ASN A 5 -0.32 -1.35 -27.01
CA ASN A 5 -0.67 -1.67 -25.64
C ASN A 5 -2.19 -1.50 -25.45
N LYS A 6 -2.89 -2.51 -24.92
CA LYS A 6 -4.36 -2.54 -24.83
C LYS A 6 -4.91 -1.35 -24.06
N SER A 7 -4.17 -0.86 -23.06
CA SER A 7 -4.53 0.33 -22.27
C SER A 7 -4.51 1.61 -23.10
N LEU A 8 -3.57 1.74 -24.05
CA LEU A 8 -3.48 2.88 -24.96
C LEU A 8 -4.62 2.88 -25.97
N PHE A 9 -4.98 1.70 -26.51
CA PHE A 9 -6.14 1.57 -27.39
C PHE A 9 -7.42 1.93 -26.64
N VAL A 10 -7.56 1.53 -25.38
CA VAL A 10 -8.72 1.87 -24.52
C VAL A 10 -8.76 3.36 -24.17
N VAL A 11 -7.63 4.01 -23.87
CA VAL A 11 -7.57 5.46 -23.57
C VAL A 11 -7.81 6.31 -24.83
N LEU A 12 -7.23 5.94 -25.98
CA LEU A 12 -7.47 6.61 -27.26
C LEU A 12 -8.91 6.39 -27.77
N SER A 13 -9.47 5.19 -27.60
CA SER A 13 -10.87 4.92 -27.99
C SER A 13 -11.87 5.56 -27.03
N SER A 14 -11.59 5.64 -25.73
CA SER A 14 -12.46 6.36 -24.78
C SER A 14 -12.39 7.88 -24.94
N LEU A 15 -11.22 8.47 -25.21
CA LEU A 15 -11.09 9.91 -25.52
C LEU A 15 -11.78 10.30 -26.83
N SER A 16 -11.72 9.43 -27.87
CA SER A 16 -12.43 9.66 -29.13
C SER A 16 -13.94 9.48 -29.01
N VAL A 17 -14.42 8.53 -28.19
CA VAL A 17 -15.85 8.38 -27.87
C VAL A 17 -16.37 9.56 -27.03
N MET A 18 -15.62 10.03 -26.04
CA MET A 18 -15.98 11.23 -25.26
C MET A 18 -15.96 12.51 -26.11
N ALA A 19 -15.02 12.63 -27.04
CA ALA A 19 -14.96 13.74 -28.00
C ALA A 19 -16.13 13.74 -28.99
N SER A 20 -16.61 12.55 -29.38
CA SER A 20 -17.78 12.39 -30.26
C SER A 20 -19.08 12.76 -29.52
N ALA A 21 -19.22 12.36 -28.25
CA ALA A 21 -20.36 12.71 -27.40
C ALA A 21 -20.42 14.22 -27.08
N ALA A 22 -19.27 14.88 -26.95
CA ALA A 22 -19.14 16.31 -26.69
C ALA A 22 -19.65 17.22 -27.84
N THR A 23 -19.94 16.67 -29.03
CA THR A 23 -20.58 17.44 -30.12
C THR A 23 -22.10 17.58 -29.95
N THR A 24 -22.71 16.84 -29.01
CA THR A 24 -24.17 16.87 -28.80
C THR A 24 -24.63 17.80 -27.67
N THR A 25 -23.71 18.32 -26.84
CA THR A 25 -24.05 19.21 -25.71
C THR A 25 -23.04 20.34 -25.55
N ASN A 26 -23.18 21.44 -26.31
CA ASN A 26 -22.58 22.77 -26.04
C ASN A 26 -21.10 22.85 -25.58
N SER A 27 -20.27 21.83 -25.75
CA SER A 27 -18.85 21.87 -25.39
C SER A 27 -18.07 22.57 -26.49
N SER A 28 -17.43 23.69 -26.13
CA SER A 28 -16.74 24.57 -27.08
C SER A 28 -15.71 23.82 -27.96
N PRO A 29 -15.56 24.18 -29.24
CA PRO A 29 -14.54 23.63 -30.16
C PRO A 29 -13.11 23.60 -29.57
N TYR A 30 -12.87 24.47 -28.59
CA TYR A 30 -11.62 24.60 -27.85
C TYR A 30 -11.28 23.38 -26.98
N LEU A 31 -12.27 22.67 -26.43
CA LEU A 31 -12.03 21.48 -25.62
C LEU A 31 -11.57 20.31 -26.52
N TYR A 32 -12.22 20.15 -27.67
CA TYR A 32 -11.84 19.14 -28.67
C TYR A 32 -10.40 19.34 -29.16
N GLU A 33 -10.04 20.57 -29.55
CA GLU A 33 -8.69 20.88 -30.01
C GLU A 33 -7.64 20.62 -28.92
N LYS A 34 -7.96 20.96 -27.66
CA LYS A 34 -7.07 20.68 -26.53
C LYS A 34 -6.87 19.19 -26.27
N LEU A 35 -7.94 18.40 -26.32
CA LEU A 35 -7.87 16.95 -26.14
C LEU A 35 -7.10 16.28 -27.28
N TYR A 36 -7.32 16.73 -28.52
CA TYR A 36 -6.58 16.25 -29.69
C TYR A 36 -5.07 16.55 -29.59
N ARG A 37 -4.70 17.81 -29.30
CA ARG A 37 -3.29 18.19 -29.10
C ARG A 37 -2.63 17.48 -27.92
N LEU A 38 -3.39 17.18 -26.87
CA LEU A 38 -2.89 16.41 -25.73
C LEU A 38 -2.59 14.96 -26.14
N ALA A 39 -3.52 14.31 -26.86
CA ALA A 39 -3.32 12.96 -27.38
C ALA A 39 -2.12 12.87 -28.35
N GLU A 40 -1.97 13.86 -29.24
CA GLU A 40 -0.83 13.97 -30.14
C GLU A 40 0.49 14.10 -29.38
N LYS A 41 0.56 14.97 -28.37
CA LYS A 41 1.75 15.12 -27.52
C LYS A 41 2.07 13.84 -26.74
N MET A 42 1.07 13.14 -26.23
CA MET A 42 1.27 11.86 -25.55
C MET A 42 1.87 10.82 -26.49
N TYR A 43 1.35 10.73 -27.73
CA TYR A 43 1.87 9.83 -28.76
C TYR A 43 3.34 10.12 -29.12
N TYR A 44 3.70 11.39 -29.32
CA TYR A 44 5.10 11.77 -29.61
C TYR A 44 6.05 11.54 -28.44
N THR A 45 5.57 11.75 -27.21
CA THR A 45 6.38 11.52 -26.01
C THR A 45 6.77 10.05 -25.92
N GLU A 46 5.83 9.12 -26.10
CA GLU A 46 6.07 7.67 -26.00
C GLU A 46 7.03 7.13 -27.07
N TYR A 47 6.98 7.67 -28.29
CA TYR A 47 7.92 7.34 -29.38
C TYR A 47 9.33 7.91 -29.19
N SER A 48 9.46 8.94 -28.34
CA SER A 48 10.73 9.59 -28.03
C SER A 48 11.41 8.98 -26.79
N LEU A 49 10.71 8.13 -26.04
CA LEU A 49 11.26 7.42 -24.90
C LEU A 49 12.17 6.28 -25.38
N ASN A 50 13.36 6.19 -24.81
CA ASN A 50 14.20 5.02 -24.98
C ASN A 50 13.66 3.83 -24.15
N ALA A 51 14.24 2.64 -24.35
CA ALA A 51 13.74 1.40 -23.73
C ALA A 51 13.75 1.43 -22.18
N GLU A 52 14.70 2.14 -21.58
CA GLU A 52 14.79 2.28 -20.12
C GLU A 52 13.69 3.21 -19.59
N GLN A 53 13.48 4.33 -20.26
CA GLN A 53 12.41 5.28 -19.95
C GLN A 53 11.02 4.67 -20.13
N GLN A 54 10.80 3.87 -21.17
CA GLN A 54 9.55 3.12 -21.36
C GLN A 54 9.30 2.15 -20.20
N ARG A 55 10.34 1.40 -19.77
CA ARG A 55 10.23 0.52 -18.60
C ARG A 55 9.84 1.25 -17.32
N ILE A 56 10.42 2.43 -17.09
CA ILE A 56 10.09 3.26 -15.92
C ILE A 56 8.63 3.74 -16.00
N VAL A 57 8.19 4.22 -17.17
CA VAL A 57 6.81 4.68 -17.38
C VAL A 57 5.81 3.53 -17.23
N ASP A 58 6.10 2.34 -17.75
CA ASP A 58 5.23 1.16 -17.59
C ASP A 58 5.13 0.72 -16.13
N ALA A 59 6.25 0.74 -15.40
CA ALA A 59 6.26 0.43 -13.97
C ALA A 59 5.43 1.46 -13.18
N LEU A 60 5.55 2.74 -13.51
CA LEU A 60 4.78 3.82 -12.89
C LEU A 60 3.29 3.71 -13.23
N ALA A 61 2.93 3.44 -14.49
CA ALA A 61 1.56 3.24 -14.92
C ALA A 61 0.91 2.05 -14.21
N THR A 62 1.66 0.94 -14.06
CA THR A 62 1.21 -0.23 -13.29
C THR A 62 0.97 0.11 -11.82
N GLN A 63 1.84 0.92 -11.21
CA GLN A 63 1.65 1.41 -9.84
C GLN A 63 0.41 2.30 -9.72
N ILE A 64 0.20 3.21 -10.67
CA ILE A 64 -0.97 4.09 -10.73
C ILE A 64 -2.26 3.28 -10.90
N ASP A 65 -2.29 2.33 -11.84
CA ASP A 65 -3.44 1.45 -12.05
C ASP A 65 -3.69 0.59 -10.81
N THR A 66 -2.66 0.10 -10.12
CA THR A 66 -2.83 -0.63 -8.85
C THR A 66 -3.48 0.24 -7.79
N VAL A 67 -3.08 1.51 -7.68
CA VAL A 67 -3.66 2.47 -6.73
C VAL A 67 -5.11 2.84 -7.09
N ILE A 68 -5.45 2.91 -8.39
CA ILE A 68 -6.78 3.33 -8.87
C ILE A 68 -7.78 2.16 -8.93
N SER A 69 -7.33 0.96 -9.29
CA SER A 69 -8.21 -0.19 -9.58
C SER A 69 -8.52 -1.05 -8.37
N LEU A 70 -7.77 -0.92 -7.28
CA LEU A 70 -8.13 -1.56 -6.03
C LEU A 70 -9.34 -0.83 -5.43
N PRO A 71 -10.45 -1.53 -5.12
CA PRO A 71 -11.43 -1.01 -4.18
C PRO A 71 -10.74 -0.95 -2.82
N ASN A 72 -10.01 0.14 -2.59
CA ASN A 72 -9.40 0.39 -1.31
C ASN A 72 -10.54 0.85 -0.39
N ASP A 73 -11.17 -0.10 0.31
CA ASP A 73 -11.98 0.15 1.52
C ASP A 73 -11.11 0.71 2.68
N ILE A 74 -9.93 1.25 2.35
CA ILE A 74 -8.91 1.76 3.24
C ILE A 74 -9.25 3.19 3.58
N THR A 75 -9.81 3.38 4.76
CA THR A 75 -10.03 4.72 5.31
C THR A 75 -8.72 5.24 5.90
N CYS A 76 -8.21 6.37 5.42
CA CYS A 76 -7.00 6.98 5.98
C CYS A 76 -7.23 7.78 7.27
N GLY A 77 -8.50 8.08 7.60
CA GLY A 77 -8.88 8.87 8.77
C GLY A 77 -8.42 10.33 8.69
N THR A 78 -8.87 11.15 9.64
CA THR A 78 -8.32 12.51 9.81
C THR A 78 -7.09 12.45 10.72
N ILE A 79 -6.15 13.37 10.53
CA ILE A 79 -4.94 13.47 11.37
C ILE A 79 -5.31 13.53 12.86
N ASN A 80 -6.31 14.34 13.22
CA ASN A 80 -6.70 14.54 14.61
C ASN A 80 -7.31 13.27 15.24
N ASP A 81 -8.15 12.55 14.49
CA ASP A 81 -8.78 11.33 15.01
C ASP A 81 -7.75 10.22 15.18
N VAL A 82 -6.87 10.06 14.19
CA VAL A 82 -5.79 9.06 14.25
C VAL A 82 -4.78 9.40 15.32
N PHE A 83 -4.45 10.67 15.52
CA PHE A 83 -3.57 11.10 16.63
C PHE A 83 -4.14 10.67 17.98
N LYS A 84 -5.42 10.98 18.23
CA LYS A 84 -6.10 10.63 19.49
C LYS A 84 -6.17 9.13 19.68
N GLU A 85 -6.48 8.37 18.63
CA GLU A 85 -6.52 6.91 18.69
C GLU A 85 -5.14 6.32 18.98
N ALA A 86 -4.12 6.72 18.21
CA ALA A 86 -2.75 6.24 18.37
C ALA A 86 -2.19 6.56 19.76
N TYR A 87 -2.42 7.77 20.25
CA TYR A 87 -2.02 8.18 21.60
C TYR A 87 -2.72 7.33 22.65
N ARG A 88 -4.05 7.23 22.61
CA ARG A 88 -4.83 6.44 23.58
C ARG A 88 -4.41 4.98 23.59
N TRP A 89 -4.26 4.38 22.41
CA TRP A 89 -3.83 3.00 22.30
C TRP A 89 -2.40 2.81 22.82
N SER A 90 -1.45 3.65 22.43
CA SER A 90 -0.07 3.56 22.92
C SER A 90 0.05 3.76 24.42
N TYR A 91 -0.76 4.64 25.02
CA TYR A 91 -0.79 4.89 26.46
C TYR A 91 -1.54 3.81 27.24
N SER A 92 -2.44 3.07 26.59
CA SER A 92 -3.24 2.04 27.25
C SER A 92 -2.44 0.79 27.62
N TYR A 93 -2.88 0.12 28.69
CA TYR A 93 -2.34 -1.17 29.13
C TYR A 93 -2.47 -2.27 28.05
N GLU A 94 -3.57 -2.26 27.28
CA GLU A 94 -3.83 -3.24 26.21
C GLU A 94 -3.06 -2.95 24.92
N GLY A 95 -2.46 -1.76 24.79
CA GLY A 95 -1.64 -1.38 23.65
C GLY A 95 -0.17 -1.50 23.94
N LEU A 96 0.54 -0.37 23.85
CA LEU A 96 1.99 -0.34 24.11
C LEU A 96 2.31 -0.10 25.58
N ASN A 97 1.36 0.37 26.40
CA ASN A 97 1.59 0.75 27.80
C ASN A 97 2.82 1.68 27.95
N GLU A 98 2.88 2.71 27.12
CA GLU A 98 3.94 3.71 27.13
C GLU A 98 3.62 4.85 28.10
N LEU A 99 4.66 5.58 28.52
CA LEU A 99 4.48 6.85 29.19
C LEU A 99 3.84 7.87 28.23
N SER A 100 3.16 8.89 28.77
CA SER A 100 2.48 9.92 27.97
C SER A 100 3.39 10.53 26.88
N SER A 101 4.63 10.87 27.21
CA SER A 101 5.59 11.45 26.26
C SER A 101 5.96 10.50 25.11
N GLU A 102 6.02 9.20 25.39
CA GLU A 102 6.33 8.18 24.38
C GLU A 102 5.09 7.83 23.54
N ALA A 103 3.91 7.84 24.15
CA ALA A 103 2.63 7.70 23.44
C ALA A 103 2.38 8.87 22.47
N GLU A 104 2.74 10.09 22.86
CA GLU A 104 2.69 11.27 21.99
C GLU A 104 3.65 11.18 20.81
N LYS A 105 4.89 10.75 21.05
CA LYS A 105 5.86 10.49 19.98
C LYS A 105 5.36 9.43 19.00
N PHE A 106 4.81 8.34 19.52
CA PHE A 106 4.20 7.30 18.70
C PHE A 106 3.06 7.86 17.85
N ALA A 107 2.11 8.58 18.45
CA ALA A 107 0.99 9.18 17.74
C ALA A 107 1.46 10.12 16.63
N THR A 108 2.46 10.95 16.91
CA THR A 108 3.07 11.85 15.93
C THR A 108 3.66 11.08 14.74
N GLN A 109 4.40 10.00 15.02
CA GLN A 109 4.99 9.13 13.98
C GLN A 109 3.93 8.46 13.12
N ILE A 110 2.81 8.01 13.70
CA ILE A 110 1.68 7.41 12.98
C ILE A 110 1.03 8.45 12.06
N THR A 111 0.75 9.65 12.57
CA THR A 111 0.11 10.71 11.78
C THR A 111 0.98 11.26 10.65
N ALA A 112 2.29 11.05 10.71
CA ALA A 112 3.21 11.43 9.64
C ALA A 112 3.19 10.45 8.44
N LYS A 113 2.49 9.31 8.55
CA LYS A 113 2.38 8.32 7.47
C LYS A 113 1.36 8.77 6.42
N PHE A 114 1.53 8.29 5.19
CA PHE A 114 0.68 8.67 4.06
C PHE A 114 -0.82 8.38 4.29
N CYS A 115 -1.13 7.22 4.87
CA CYS A 115 -2.49 6.83 5.24
C CYS A 115 -2.51 6.42 6.74
N PRO A 116 -2.62 7.38 7.66
CA PRO A 116 -2.36 7.16 9.09
C PRO A 116 -3.24 6.09 9.75
N ALA A 117 -4.56 6.08 9.49
CA ALA A 117 -5.45 5.09 10.10
C ALA A 117 -5.16 3.67 9.63
N ALA A 118 -4.89 3.49 8.33
CA ALA A 118 -4.51 2.20 7.77
C ALA A 118 -3.19 1.70 8.35
N TYR A 119 -2.19 2.58 8.42
CA TYR A 119 -0.91 2.27 9.05
C TYR A 119 -1.10 1.86 10.51
N LEU A 120 -1.91 2.60 11.29
CA LEU A 120 -2.20 2.28 12.68
C LEU A 120 -2.89 0.92 12.82
N GLY A 121 -3.85 0.61 11.93
CA GLY A 121 -4.54 -0.68 11.91
C GLY A 121 -3.59 -1.86 11.71
N VAL A 122 -2.74 -1.79 10.69
CA VAL A 122 -1.70 -2.80 10.41
C VAL A 122 -0.73 -2.90 11.58
N TYR A 123 -0.27 -1.77 12.13
CA TYR A 123 0.66 -1.74 13.26
C TYR A 123 0.09 -2.42 14.50
N LYS A 124 -1.16 -2.11 14.88
CA LYS A 124 -1.83 -2.68 16.04
C LYS A 124 -1.94 -4.20 15.91
N ALA A 125 -2.36 -4.68 14.74
CA ALA A 125 -2.53 -6.10 14.48
C ALA A 125 -1.18 -6.85 14.44
N ALA A 126 -0.18 -6.28 13.76
CA ALA A 126 1.18 -6.82 13.71
C ALA A 126 1.84 -6.87 15.10
N TYR A 127 1.69 -5.81 15.90
CA TYR A 127 2.21 -5.77 17.27
C TYR A 127 1.54 -6.82 18.14
N LYS A 128 0.21 -6.95 18.07
CA LYS A 128 -0.54 -7.96 18.84
C LYS A 128 -0.06 -9.36 18.49
N PHE A 129 0.06 -9.69 17.20
CA PHE A 129 0.57 -10.99 16.76
C PHE A 129 2.01 -11.22 17.24
N ALA A 130 2.87 -10.22 17.16
CA ALA A 130 4.26 -10.36 17.58
C ALA A 130 4.40 -10.55 19.10
N TYR A 131 3.64 -9.79 19.89
CA TYR A 131 3.80 -9.69 21.35
C TYR A 131 3.07 -10.81 22.12
N THR A 132 1.91 -11.25 21.65
CA THR A 132 1.09 -12.24 22.37
C THR A 132 1.73 -13.62 22.40
N GLY A 133 1.46 -14.37 23.48
CA GLY A 133 1.98 -15.73 23.68
C GLY A 133 1.47 -16.74 22.64
N GLU A 134 0.25 -16.53 22.13
CA GLU A 134 -0.36 -17.33 21.06
C GLU A 134 0.20 -17.00 19.66
N GLY A 135 0.81 -15.82 19.50
CA GLY A 135 1.52 -15.44 18.30
C GLY A 135 3.00 -15.77 18.39
N MET A 136 3.86 -14.77 18.25
CA MET A 136 5.32 -14.98 18.23
C MET A 136 5.98 -14.93 19.61
N ASN A 137 5.26 -14.44 20.64
CA ASN A 137 5.77 -14.27 22.01
C ASN A 137 7.11 -13.49 22.08
N LYS A 138 7.21 -12.41 21.32
CA LYS A 138 8.39 -11.54 21.28
C LYS A 138 8.43 -10.58 22.45
N LEU A 139 9.62 -10.08 22.78
CA LEU A 139 9.75 -8.96 23.71
C LEU A 139 9.09 -7.70 23.12
N LYS A 140 8.61 -6.80 23.98
CA LYS A 140 7.93 -5.54 23.57
C LYS A 140 8.74 -4.78 22.50
N SER A 141 10.04 -4.64 22.67
CA SER A 141 10.93 -3.95 21.71
C SER A 141 10.99 -4.64 20.35
N GLU A 142 11.05 -5.97 20.33
CA GLU A 142 11.08 -6.77 19.10
C GLU A 142 9.72 -6.79 18.40
N ALA A 143 8.64 -6.84 19.18
CA ALA A 143 7.27 -6.75 18.67
C ALA A 143 7.02 -5.38 18.01
N LYS A 144 7.46 -4.28 18.65
CA LYS A 144 7.42 -2.93 18.04
C LYS A 144 8.22 -2.88 16.74
N ARG A 145 9.44 -3.46 16.72
CA ARG A 145 10.27 -3.49 15.51
C ARG A 145 9.57 -4.24 14.37
N LEU A 146 9.04 -5.43 14.63
CA LEU A 146 8.33 -6.21 13.62
C LEU A 146 7.07 -5.50 13.12
N ALA A 147 6.28 -4.92 14.03
CA ALA A 147 5.09 -4.15 13.68
C ALA A 147 5.44 -2.96 12.78
N THR A 148 6.51 -2.23 13.08
CA THR A 148 7.05 -1.18 12.20
C THR A 148 7.43 -1.74 10.84
N THR A 149 8.21 -2.82 10.78
CA THR A 149 8.65 -3.42 9.50
C THR A 149 7.48 -3.83 8.62
N ILE A 150 6.48 -4.53 9.17
CA ILE A 150 5.30 -4.97 8.41
C ILE A 150 4.48 -3.74 7.94
N SER A 151 4.24 -2.78 8.83
CA SER A 151 3.44 -1.59 8.49
C SER A 151 4.12 -0.70 7.45
N ASP A 152 5.43 -0.52 7.55
CA ASP A 152 6.22 0.23 6.56
C ASP A 152 6.23 -0.48 5.20
N PHE A 153 6.38 -1.81 5.19
CA PHE A 153 6.30 -2.59 3.95
C PHE A 153 4.92 -2.48 3.31
N GLU A 154 3.86 -2.67 4.10
CA GLU A 154 2.49 -2.60 3.60
C GLU A 154 2.16 -1.21 3.05
N ALA A 155 2.56 -0.15 3.77
CA ALA A 155 2.45 1.23 3.30
C ALA A 155 3.27 1.50 2.03
N SER A 156 4.47 0.93 1.89
CA SER A 156 5.29 1.05 0.67
C SER A 156 4.64 0.42 -0.56
N THR A 157 3.76 -0.56 -0.34
CA THR A 157 2.97 -1.19 -1.40
C THR A 157 1.61 -0.52 -1.58
N TYR A 158 1.39 0.66 -0.98
CA TYR A 158 0.10 1.36 -0.97
C TYR A 158 -1.04 0.47 -0.49
N TYR A 159 -0.75 -0.44 0.45
CA TYR A 159 -1.69 -1.42 0.99
C TYR A 159 -2.33 -2.33 -0.05
N SER A 160 -1.74 -2.43 -1.25
CA SER A 160 -2.19 -3.34 -2.32
C SER A 160 -1.95 -4.82 -2.01
N LYS A 161 -1.11 -5.10 -1.01
CA LYS A 161 -0.77 -6.45 -0.57
C LYS A 161 -1.14 -6.61 0.89
N ASN A 162 -1.92 -7.64 1.19
CA ASN A 162 -2.22 -8.04 2.57
C ASN A 162 -0.99 -8.73 3.20
N THR A 163 0.03 -7.92 3.46
CA THR A 163 1.37 -8.36 3.88
C THR A 163 1.29 -8.97 5.27
N LEU A 164 0.55 -8.33 6.18
CA LEU A 164 0.32 -8.88 7.51
C LEU A 164 -0.32 -10.26 7.47
N GLN A 165 -1.39 -10.46 6.69
CA GLN A 165 -2.03 -11.77 6.61
C GLN A 165 -1.09 -12.83 6.01
N CYS A 166 -0.38 -12.50 4.92
CA CYS A 166 0.66 -13.37 4.38
C CYS A 166 1.64 -13.79 5.48
N TYR A 167 2.10 -12.83 6.27
CA TYR A 167 3.08 -13.05 7.32
C TYR A 167 2.56 -14.00 8.40
N VAL A 168 1.35 -13.73 8.91
CA VAL A 168 0.68 -14.53 9.95
C VAL A 168 0.45 -15.95 9.46
N ASP A 169 -0.06 -16.13 8.24
CA ASP A 169 -0.36 -17.45 7.68
C ASP A 169 0.91 -18.27 7.51
N ASN A 170 1.95 -17.69 6.90
CA ASN A 170 3.21 -18.39 6.67
C ASN A 170 3.97 -18.67 7.96
N TYR A 171 3.95 -17.76 8.93
CA TYR A 171 4.52 -18.02 10.25
C TYR A 171 3.78 -19.16 10.95
N THR A 172 2.45 -19.09 10.99
CA THR A 172 1.61 -20.07 11.69
C THR A 172 1.76 -21.45 11.07
N PHE A 173 1.72 -21.55 9.74
CA PHE A 173 1.99 -22.80 9.03
C PHE A 173 3.40 -23.32 9.34
N ALA A 174 4.42 -22.48 9.27
CA ALA A 174 5.79 -22.89 9.54
C ALA A 174 6.00 -23.37 10.98
N TYR A 175 5.43 -22.68 11.96
CA TYR A 175 5.59 -22.97 13.40
C TYR A 175 4.70 -24.12 13.88
N SER A 176 3.53 -24.33 13.26
CA SER A 176 2.58 -25.34 13.69
C SER A 176 3.14 -26.77 13.59
N ARG A 177 2.70 -27.63 14.52
CA ARG A 177 3.06 -29.05 14.56
C ARG A 177 2.59 -29.80 13.31
N ASP A 178 1.44 -29.43 12.79
CA ASP A 178 0.81 -30.05 11.61
C ASP A 178 1.31 -29.45 10.28
N GLY A 179 2.02 -28.32 10.34
CA GLY A 179 2.67 -27.69 9.20
C GLY A 179 4.13 -28.10 9.08
N MET A 180 5.05 -27.13 9.16
CA MET A 180 6.48 -27.43 9.01
C MET A 180 7.21 -27.76 10.33
N ASN A 181 6.54 -27.60 11.48
CA ASN A 181 7.08 -27.86 12.82
C ASN A 181 8.46 -27.20 13.06
N LYS A 182 8.63 -25.97 12.57
CA LYS A 182 9.86 -25.19 12.70
C LYS A 182 9.95 -24.55 14.09
N THR A 183 11.16 -24.18 14.50
CA THR A 183 11.33 -23.29 15.65
C THR A 183 10.77 -21.89 15.33
N ARG A 184 10.48 -21.08 16.35
CA ARG A 184 10.00 -19.70 16.17
C ARG A 184 10.90 -18.86 15.26
N SER A 185 12.23 -19.00 15.42
CA SER A 185 13.20 -18.26 14.60
C SER A 185 13.18 -18.70 13.13
N GLU A 186 13.04 -19.99 12.88
CA GLU A 186 12.96 -20.53 11.52
C GLU A 186 11.62 -20.21 10.85
N ALA A 187 10.52 -20.21 11.61
CA ALA A 187 9.21 -19.79 11.13
C ALA A 187 9.18 -18.30 10.77
N GLU A 188 9.82 -17.45 11.58
CA GLU A 188 10.02 -16.03 11.29
C GLU A 188 10.83 -15.82 10.00
N LYS A 189 11.96 -16.52 9.85
CA LYS A 189 12.76 -16.47 8.62
C LYS A 189 11.95 -16.91 7.39
N TYR A 190 11.13 -17.94 7.55
CA TYR A 190 10.27 -18.43 6.48
C TYR A 190 9.22 -17.38 6.06
N ALA A 191 8.54 -16.76 7.03
CA ALA A 191 7.56 -15.70 6.77
C ALA A 191 8.21 -14.44 6.15
N ASN A 192 9.38 -14.01 6.66
CA ASN A 192 10.15 -12.89 6.11
C ASN A 192 10.48 -13.12 4.63
N LYS A 193 10.96 -14.32 4.28
CA LYS A 193 11.36 -14.65 2.91
C LYS A 193 10.19 -14.59 1.94
N LEU A 194 9.03 -15.11 2.33
CA LEU A 194 7.87 -15.20 1.44
C LEU A 194 7.06 -13.91 1.34
N CYS A 195 6.93 -13.16 2.44
CA CYS A 195 6.01 -12.04 2.51
C CYS A 195 6.71 -10.67 2.45
N LEU A 196 7.97 -10.59 2.90
CA LEU A 196 8.74 -9.34 2.92
C LEU A 196 9.91 -9.34 1.92
N GLY A 197 10.22 -10.49 1.32
CA GLY A 197 11.35 -10.64 0.40
C GLY A 197 12.72 -10.53 1.08
N GLN A 198 12.80 -10.86 2.38
CA GLN A 198 13.99 -10.74 3.23
C GLN A 198 14.56 -12.10 3.65
#